data_AF-A0A1H6DY35-F1
#
_entry.id   AF-A0A1H6DY35-F1
#
_cell.length_a   1.000
_cell.length_b   1.000
_cell.length_c   1.000
_cell.angle_alpha   90.00
_cell.angle_beta   90.00
_cell.angle_gamma   90.00
#
_symmetry.space_group_name_H-M   'P 1'
#
loop_
_entity.id
_entity.type
_entity.pdbx_description
1 polymer ?
#
loop_
_entity_poly.entity_id
_entity_poly.type
_entity_poly.pdbx_seq_one_letter_code
_entity_poly.pdbx_strand_id
1 'polypeptide(L)' 'MFIDPPELEVVRMVEQGDVVMAELVGVAKRAAGGEMRMSMAEVFVMREGKIAERRAWVVELKENDFR' A
#
# COMPACT_ATOMS: atom_id res chain seq x y z
N MET A 1 -9.24 -10.95 11.12
CA MET A 1 -8.98 -11.68 9.86
C MET A 1 -9.61 -10.89 8.72
N PHE A 2 -8.90 -10.71 7.61
CA PHE A 2 -9.46 -10.12 6.39
C PHE A 2 -10.06 -11.21 5.51
N ILE A 3 -11.09 -10.87 4.73
CA ILE A 3 -11.82 -11.86 3.91
C ILE A 3 -11.37 -11.90 2.46
N ASP A 4 -10.82 -10.79 1.96
CA ASP A 4 -10.32 -10.63 0.60
C ASP A 4 -9.01 -9.84 0.62
N PRO A 5 -8.22 -9.88 -0.48
CA PRO A 5 -7.15 -8.92 -0.69
C PRO A 5 -7.66 -7.48 -0.57
N PRO A 6 -6.83 -6.54 -0.09
CA PRO A 6 -7.24 -5.14 -0.02
C PRO A 6 -7.44 -4.57 -1.42
N GLU A 7 -8.44 -3.70 -1.55
CA GLU A 7 -8.59 -2.83 -2.72
C GLU A 7 -7.57 -1.69 -2.56
N LEU A 8 -6.69 -1.49 -3.55
CA LEU A 8 -5.61 -0.52 -3.50
C LEU A 8 -5.71 0.47 -4.66
N GLU A 9 -5.43 1.74 -4.38
CA GLU A 9 -5.35 2.81 -5.37
C GLU A 9 -4.00 3.52 -5.26
N VAL A 10 -3.33 3.70 -6.40
CA VAL A 10 -2.07 4.46 -6.47
C VAL A 10 -2.39 5.94 -6.45
N VAL A 11 -1.90 6.65 -5.43
CA VAL A 11 -2.05 8.12 -5.30
C VAL A 11 -1.00 8.83 -6.14
N ARG A 12 0.26 8.42 -5.99
CA ARG A 12 1.38 8.93 -6.79
C ARG A 12 2.47 7.88 -6.91
N MET A 13 3.24 7.97 -7.98
CA MET A 13 4.38 7.10 -8.23
C MET A 13 5.58 7.93 -8.67
N VAL A 14 6.77 7.53 -8.21
CA VAL A 14 8.05 8.12 -8.56
C VAL A 14 9.01 7.01 -8.96
N GLU A 15 9.68 7.19 -10.09
CA GLU A 15 10.72 6.28 -10.57
C GLU A 15 12.06 7.02 -10.57
N GLN A 16 13.10 6.39 -10.01
CA GLN A 16 14.46 6.93 -10.00
C GLN A 16 15.48 5.80 -10.15
N GLY A 17 16.12 5.74 -11.32
CA GLY A 17 17.05 4.65 -11.65
C GLY A 17 16.34 3.30 -11.55
N ASP A 18 16.90 2.39 -10.77
CA ASP A 18 16.34 1.06 -10.51
C ASP A 18 15.28 1.05 -9.38
N VAL A 19 14.82 2.21 -8.90
CA VAL A 19 13.88 2.29 -7.78
C VAL A 19 12.53 2.83 -8.22
N VAL A 20 11.45 2.13 -7.87
CA VAL A 20 10.06 2.58 -8.03
C VAL A 20 9.46 2.77 -6.64
N MET A 21 8.92 3.94 -6.34
CA MET A 21 8.14 4.22 -5.13
C MET A 21 6.70 4.55 -5.50
N ALA A 22 5.73 3.95 -4.81
CA ALA A 22 4.31 4.27 -4.93
C ALA A 22 3.73 4.65 -3.56
N GLU A 23 3.05 5.78 -3.49
CA GLU A 23 2.09 6.06 -2.42
C GLU A 23 0.75 5.43 -2.80
N LEU A 24 0.13 4.71 -1.87
CA LEU A 24 -1.17 4.09 -2.09
C LEU A 24 -2.13 4.42 -0.94
N VAL A 25 -3.42 4.40 -1.27
CA VAL A 25 -4.50 4.25 -0.28
C VAL A 25 -5.14 2.88 -0.48
N GLY A 26 -5.63 2.31 0.61
CA GLY A 26 -6.22 0.98 0.57
C GLY A 26 -7.41 0.80 1.50
N VAL A 27 -8.25 -0.16 1.15
CA VAL A 27 -9.39 -0.62 1.96
C VAL A 27 -9.35 -2.13 2.07
N ALA A 28 -9.37 -2.65 3.30
CA ALA A 28 -9.42 -4.08 3.59
C ALA A 28 -10.69 -4.44 4.37
N LYS A 29 -11.44 -5.43 3.88
CA LYS A 29 -12.69 -5.91 4.51
C LYS A 29 -12.40 -6.92 5.61
N ARG A 30 -13.00 -6.74 6.80
CA ARG A 30 -12.81 -7.62 7.96
C ARG A 30 -13.88 -8.73 8.00
N ALA A 31 -13.48 -9.93 8.39
CA ALA A 31 -14.38 -11.08 8.54
C ALA A 31 -15.45 -10.87 9.63
N ALA A 32 -15.11 -10.11 10.67
CA ALA A 32 -16.04 -9.75 11.73
C ALA A 32 -17.00 -8.59 11.33
N GLY A 33 -16.95 -8.14 10.08
CA GLY A 33 -17.62 -6.93 9.62
C GLY A 33 -16.77 -5.67 9.77
N GLY A 34 -17.11 -4.66 8.96
CA GLY A 34 -16.40 -3.38 8.88
C GLY A 34 -15.17 -3.41 7.97
N GLU A 35 -14.58 -2.22 7.80
CA GLU A 35 -13.45 -1.99 6.91
C GLU A 35 -12.28 -1.36 7.66
N MET A 36 -11.07 -1.66 7.21
CA MET A 36 -9.85 -0.97 7.61
C MET A 36 -9.37 -0.13 6.43
N ARG A 37 -9.25 1.18 6.64
CA ARG A 37 -8.61 2.07 5.67
C ARG A 37 -7.14 2.21 6.00
N MET A 38 -6.31 2.35 4.97
CA MET A 38 -4.87 2.43 5.12
C MET A 38 -4.25 3.46 4.17
N SER A 39 -3.23 4.16 4.67
CA SER A 39 -2.26 4.89 3.86
C SER A 39 -0.98 4.07 3.78
N MET A 40 -0.41 3.98 2.60
CA MET A 40 0.67 3.05 2.30
C MET A 40 1.75 3.72 1.46
N ALA A 41 2.97 3.24 1.62
CA ALA A 41 4.05 3.46 0.67
C ALA A 41 4.73 2.13 0.38
N GLU A 42 4.98 1.85 -0.90
CA GLU A 42 5.81 0.72 -1.31
C GLU A 42 7.00 1.20 -2.13
N VAL A 43 8.17 0.62 -1.87
CA VAL A 43 9.40 0.87 -2.62
C VAL A 43 9.92 -0.46 -3.16
N PHE A 44 10.13 -0.50 -4.47
CA PHE A 44 10.69 -1.62 -5.20
C PHE A 44 12.06 -1.25 -5.73
N VAL A 45 13.06 -2.11 -5.49
CA VAL A 45 14.32 -2.08 -6.26
C VAL A 45 14.19 -3.10 -7.38
N MET A 46 14.40 -2.66 -8.61
CA MET A 46 14.28 -3.43 -9.82
C MET A 46 15.67 -3.89 -10.29
N ARG A 47 15.76 -5.10 -10.82
CA ARG A 47 16.97 -5.60 -11.48
C ARG A 47 16.55 -6.52 -12.61
N GLU A 48 17.05 -6.27 -13.83
CA GLU A 48 16.73 -7.07 -15.01
C GLU A 48 15.19 -7.21 -15.24
N GLY A 49 14.45 -6.12 -14.99
CA GLY A 49 12.99 -6.09 -15.14
C GLY A 49 12.21 -6.85 -14.06
N LYS A 50 12.86 -7.30 -12.99
CA LYS A 50 12.24 -8.02 -11.86
C LYS A 50 12.41 -7.25 -10.55
N ILE A 51 11.51 -7.46 -9.60
CA ILE A 51 11.65 -6.93 -8.24
C ILE A 51 12.78 -7.71 -7.54
N ALA A 52 13.85 -7.01 -7.19
CA ALA A 52 14.98 -7.53 -6.41
C ALA A 52 14.82 -7.27 -4.91
N GLU A 53 14.18 -6.16 -4.52
CA GLU A 53 13.84 -5.83 -3.13
C GLU A 53 12.46 -5.17 -3.09
N ARG A 54 11.68 -5.46 -2.05
CA ARG A 54 10.41 -4.79 -1.75
C ARG A 54 10.39 -4.34 -0.30
N ARG A 55 10.06 -3.08 -0.07
CA ARG A 55 9.79 -2.50 1.24
C ARG A 55 8.41 -1.90 1.24
N ALA A 56 7.62 -2.18 2.27
CA ALA A 56 6.26 -1.70 2.40
C ALA A 56 6.05 -1.08 3.78
N TRP A 57 5.41 0.07 3.80
CA TRP A 57 4.94 0.75 5.00
C TRP A 57 3.43 0.90 4.89
N VAL A 58 2.73 0.50 5.95
CA VAL A 58 1.27 0.53 6.01
C VAL A 58 0.87 1.17 7.33
N VAL A 59 0.00 2.17 7.25
CA VAL A 59 -0.57 2.87 8.40
C VAL A 59 -2.08 2.71 8.32
N GLU A 60 -2.68 2.07 9.33
CA GLU A 60 -4.13 2.07 9.50
C GLU A 60 -4.59 3.49 9.82
N LEU A 61 -5.57 3.99 9.06
CA LEU A 61 -6.18 5.29 9.28
C LEU A 61 -7.30 5.14 10.31
N LYS A 62 -7.15 5.81 11.45
CA LYS A 62 -8.22 5.93 12.46
C LYS A 62 -9.02 7.21 12.21
N GLU A 63 -10.21 7.32 12.81
CA GLU A 63 -11.16 8.42 12.58
C GLU A 63 -10.55 9.83 12.77
N ASN A 64 -9.51 9.98 13.61
CA ASN A 64 -8.79 11.23 13.83
C ASN A 64 -7.56 11.44 12.91
N ASP A 65 -7.12 10.41 12.19
CA ASP A 65 -5.98 10.47 11.26
C ASP A 65 -6.43 10.78 9.81
N PHE A 66 -7.74 10.76 9.55
CA PHE A 66 -8.33 10.90 8.21
C PHE A 66 -9.46 11.95 8.14
N ARG A 67 -9.45 13.00 8.95
CA ARG A 67 -10.47 14.06 8.83
C ARG A 67 -9.93 15.47 8.95
#